data_AF-R9JKB4-F1
#
_entry.id   AF-R9JKB4-F1
#
_cell.length_a   1.000
_cell.length_b   1.000
_cell.length_c   1.000
_cell.angle_alpha   90.00
_cell.angle_beta   90.00
_cell.angle_gamma   90.00
#
_symmetry.space_group_name_H-M   'P 1'
#
loop_
_entity.id
_entity.type
_entity.pdbx_description
1 polymer ?
#
loop_
_entity_poly.entity_id
_entity_poly.type
_entity_poly.pdbx_seq_one_letter_code
_entity_poly.pdbx_strand_id
1 'polypeptide(L)'
;MSTEEHLKDLLAYAKRYKILLNGSARDKTLDACIKRLNRLETTVTRPFFLEVLRLCDEGKLDISQATDVFLITESYLFRRTICDLPTNALNKIFLLLHREIIRYDGTDADYVEKFKYALLSKKERTRFPDDDEFAAHFIERPVYQMNSKNKIYILERLENYGTAEDKEVYSHYDDGIYSIEHIMPQHLTPAWVKELGDDFRQIHETWLHRIANLTLSAYNSKYKNSTFEEKKTMKNGFEDSGIRMNTYIARKEKWTLAEMEERSQYLKGRALEIWAEPSTEFRPEEKQLDSYTLDDDMNLSGRLITRFSYKNIEQPVASWVEMFQKVLQILYAEEKSVITKLAVSADDNIAQHFSMNESDFLKSAEIGDGIYVLTNTDTQSKRSVLSRVFKLYDADPTDLVFYLRDENEGAEEEAGTRYELRRKYWTYALDFIKQAHRDGGSFSNVNPPKGNWIGGFFGISGFNLCCVANYDSARVELYFGRSKKEENKKAFDAVIRHKDDIEKALGVQLLWSRGDDIKASKISYQINEVSIENETDWLQMAKFHAEWSKKFYDVIVPYLR
;
A
#
# COMPACT_ATOMS: atom_id res chain seq x y z
N MET A 1 -32.28 21.79 -9.54
CA MET A 1 -32.19 21.91 -11.01
C MET A 1 -33.56 21.69 -11.63
N SER A 2 -33.91 22.44 -12.66
CA SER A 2 -35.11 22.22 -13.47
C SER A 2 -34.98 20.95 -14.34
N THR A 3 -36.09 20.43 -14.87
CA THR A 3 -36.06 19.27 -15.79
C THR A 3 -35.20 19.54 -17.02
N GLU A 4 -35.24 20.76 -17.55
CA GLU A 4 -34.45 21.16 -18.71
C GLU A 4 -32.94 21.13 -18.41
N GLU A 5 -32.52 21.58 -17.23
CA GLU A 5 -31.12 21.56 -16.81
C GLU A 5 -30.58 20.12 -16.71
N HIS A 6 -31.36 19.18 -16.16
CA HIS A 6 -30.96 17.77 -16.11
C HIS A 6 -30.81 17.16 -17.52
N LEU A 7 -31.71 17.48 -18.44
CA LEU A 7 -31.64 16.97 -19.82
C LEU A 7 -30.43 17.55 -20.58
N LYS A 8 -30.09 18.83 -20.34
CA LYS A 8 -28.87 19.44 -20.89
C LYS A 8 -27.61 18.77 -20.37
N ASP A 9 -27.55 18.48 -19.08
CA ASP A 9 -26.41 17.81 -18.46
C ASP A 9 -26.27 16.37 -18.99
N LEU A 10 -27.37 15.60 -19.03
CA LEU A 10 -27.38 14.25 -19.58
C LEU A 10 -26.91 14.22 -21.05
N LEU A 11 -27.34 15.20 -21.85
CA LEU A 11 -26.90 15.33 -23.25
C LEU A 11 -25.39 15.64 -23.33
N ALA A 12 -24.85 16.46 -22.43
CA ALA A 12 -23.42 16.76 -22.38
C ALA A 12 -22.60 15.49 -22.07
N TYR A 13 -23.00 14.72 -21.05
CA TYR A 13 -22.33 13.46 -20.72
C TYR A 13 -22.51 12.39 -21.82
N ALA A 14 -23.65 12.33 -22.50
CA ALA A 14 -23.84 11.43 -23.64
C ALA A 14 -22.86 11.74 -24.79
N LYS A 15 -22.58 13.02 -25.06
CA LYS A 15 -21.57 13.44 -26.06
C LYS A 15 -20.15 13.03 -25.64
N ARG A 16 -19.77 13.22 -24.38
CA ARG A 16 -18.48 12.78 -23.84
C ARG A 16 -18.33 11.26 -23.88
N TYR A 17 -19.39 10.54 -23.54
CA TYR A 17 -19.40 9.09 -23.63
C TYR A 17 -19.23 8.60 -25.08
N LYS A 18 -19.84 9.29 -26.06
CA LYS A 18 -19.62 8.99 -27.49
C LYS A 18 -18.14 9.15 -27.89
N ILE A 19 -17.43 10.13 -27.33
CA ILE A 19 -15.97 10.29 -27.53
C ILE A 19 -15.24 9.06 -27.00
N LEU A 20 -15.59 8.57 -25.80
CA LEU A 20 -14.97 7.38 -25.23
C LEU A 20 -15.24 6.10 -26.05
N LEU A 21 -16.30 6.06 -26.86
CA LEU A 21 -16.59 4.92 -27.73
C LEU A 21 -15.85 5.00 -29.08
N ASN A 22 -15.77 6.19 -29.67
CA ASN A 22 -15.39 6.35 -31.08
C ASN A 22 -14.12 7.18 -31.31
N GLY A 23 -13.62 7.85 -30.28
CA GLY A 23 -12.64 8.93 -30.39
C GLY A 23 -13.30 10.31 -30.52
N SER A 24 -12.48 11.33 -30.32
CA SER A 24 -12.82 12.75 -30.37
C SER A 24 -12.72 13.38 -31.76
N ALA A 25 -11.94 12.78 -32.67
CA ALA A 25 -11.48 13.34 -33.94
C ALA A 25 -10.72 14.68 -33.82
N ARG A 26 -10.35 15.09 -32.60
CA ARG A 26 -9.62 16.34 -32.30
C ARG A 26 -8.12 16.09 -32.15
N ASP A 27 -7.76 14.96 -31.53
CA ASP A 27 -6.37 14.56 -31.33
C ASP A 27 -6.17 13.08 -31.69
N LYS A 28 -5.21 12.81 -32.59
CA LYS A 28 -4.96 11.46 -33.10
C LYS A 28 -4.39 10.53 -32.04
N THR A 29 -3.58 11.07 -31.12
CA THR A 29 -2.92 10.29 -30.06
C THR A 29 -3.93 9.85 -29.01
N LEU A 30 -4.81 10.76 -28.59
CA LEU A 30 -5.95 10.47 -27.72
C LEU A 30 -6.88 9.45 -28.36
N ASP A 31 -7.25 9.64 -29.62
CA ASP A 31 -8.13 8.72 -30.33
C ASP A 31 -7.51 7.32 -30.45
N ALA A 32 -6.21 7.23 -30.72
CA ALA A 32 -5.49 5.96 -30.72
C ALA A 32 -5.49 5.32 -29.33
N CYS A 33 -5.29 6.09 -28.26
CA CYS A 33 -5.37 5.61 -26.88
C CYS A 33 -6.77 5.09 -26.52
N ILE A 34 -7.82 5.84 -26.86
CA ILE A 34 -9.23 5.43 -26.66
C ILE A 34 -9.52 4.11 -27.38
N LYS A 35 -9.07 3.95 -28.63
CA LYS A 35 -9.22 2.70 -29.38
C LYS A 35 -8.55 1.54 -28.66
N ARG A 36 -7.34 1.72 -28.14
CA ARG A 36 -6.61 0.68 -27.38
C ARG A 36 -7.30 0.33 -26.06
N LEU A 37 -7.75 1.32 -25.29
CA LEU A 37 -8.51 1.11 -24.05
C LEU A 37 -9.83 0.37 -24.30
N ASN A 38 -10.55 0.71 -25.37
CA ASN A 38 -11.77 -0.02 -25.76
C ASN A 38 -11.46 -1.45 -26.18
N ARG A 39 -10.35 -1.69 -26.88
CA ARG A 39 -9.90 -3.03 -27.28
C ARG A 39 -9.56 -3.92 -26.08
N LEU A 40 -8.99 -3.31 -25.03
CA LEU A 40 -8.70 -3.94 -23.75
C LEU A 40 -9.93 -4.04 -22.83
N GLU A 41 -11.09 -3.52 -23.25
CA GLU A 41 -12.35 -3.50 -22.49
C GLU A 41 -12.24 -2.88 -21.09
N THR A 42 -11.42 -1.84 -20.95
CA THR A 42 -11.19 -1.14 -19.68
C THR A 42 -12.32 -0.16 -19.36
N THR A 43 -13.56 -0.64 -19.28
CA THR A 43 -14.76 0.21 -19.09
C THR A 43 -14.80 0.90 -17.72
N VAL A 44 -14.07 0.36 -16.75
CA VAL A 44 -13.95 0.85 -15.37
C VAL A 44 -13.38 2.26 -15.24
N THR A 45 -12.62 2.72 -16.23
CA THR A 45 -12.05 4.09 -16.26
C THR A 45 -13.02 5.15 -16.75
N ARG A 46 -14.13 4.74 -17.37
CA ARG A 46 -15.03 5.66 -18.07
C ARG A 46 -15.59 6.77 -17.17
N PRO A 47 -16.03 6.51 -15.92
CA PRO A 47 -16.50 7.59 -15.05
C PRO A 47 -15.44 8.68 -14.84
N PHE A 48 -14.19 8.29 -14.57
CA PHE A 48 -13.09 9.23 -14.43
C PHE A 48 -12.82 10.02 -15.72
N PHE A 49 -12.79 9.33 -16.86
CA PHE A 49 -12.56 9.99 -18.15
C PHE A 49 -13.69 10.94 -18.56
N LEU A 50 -14.93 10.70 -18.14
CA LEU A 50 -16.02 11.65 -18.34
C LEU A 50 -15.75 12.97 -17.60
N GLU A 51 -15.20 12.93 -16.39
CA GLU A 51 -14.77 14.12 -15.66
C GLU A 51 -13.61 14.84 -16.34
N VAL A 52 -12.60 14.09 -16.82
CA VAL A 52 -11.46 14.68 -17.55
C VAL A 52 -11.93 15.39 -18.82
N LEU A 53 -12.84 14.78 -19.59
CA LEU A 53 -13.41 15.40 -20.78
C LEU A 53 -14.30 16.60 -20.43
N ARG A 54 -15.02 16.56 -19.30
CA ARG A 54 -15.78 17.72 -18.80
C ARG A 54 -14.86 18.90 -18.50
N LEU A 55 -13.75 18.67 -17.80
CA LEU A 55 -12.74 19.70 -17.53
C LEU A 55 -12.14 20.27 -18.82
N CYS A 56 -11.97 19.43 -19.84
CA CYS A 56 -11.52 19.88 -21.16
C CYS A 56 -12.56 20.77 -21.86
N ASP A 57 -13.84 20.38 -21.84
CA ASP A 57 -14.94 21.21 -22.39
C ASP A 57 -15.08 22.56 -21.66
N GLU A 58 -14.78 22.60 -20.36
CA GLU A 58 -14.80 23.80 -19.52
C GLU A 58 -13.56 24.68 -19.68
N GLY A 59 -12.57 24.25 -20.49
CA GLY A 59 -11.32 24.99 -20.69
C GLY A 59 -10.35 24.94 -19.52
N LYS A 60 -10.56 24.04 -18.56
CA LYS A 60 -9.68 23.81 -17.40
C LYS A 60 -8.51 22.90 -17.73
N LEU A 61 -8.69 22.01 -18.71
CA LEU A 61 -7.64 21.21 -19.31
C LEU A 61 -7.58 21.46 -20.81
N ASP A 62 -6.37 21.55 -21.35
CA ASP A 62 -6.19 21.45 -22.79
C ASP A 62 -6.25 19.97 -23.26
N ILE A 63 -6.31 19.80 -24.58
CA ILE A 63 -6.39 18.46 -25.18
C ILE A 63 -5.12 17.63 -24.97
N SER A 64 -3.95 18.27 -24.85
CA SER A 64 -2.68 17.59 -24.59
C SER A 64 -2.65 17.03 -23.17
N GLN A 65 -3.06 17.83 -22.18
CA GLN A 65 -3.20 17.42 -20.80
C GLN A 65 -4.20 16.28 -20.63
N ALA A 66 -5.36 16.36 -21.32
CA ALA A 66 -6.30 15.25 -21.35
C ALA A 66 -5.67 14.00 -21.98
N THR A 67 -4.91 14.15 -23.06
CA THR A 67 -4.20 13.03 -23.71
C THR A 67 -3.19 12.37 -22.77
N ASP A 68 -2.42 13.16 -22.01
CA ASP A 68 -1.47 12.66 -21.02
C ASP A 68 -2.16 11.83 -19.94
N VAL A 69 -3.30 12.30 -19.42
CA VAL A 69 -4.09 11.56 -18.43
C VAL A 69 -4.52 10.19 -18.97
N PHE A 70 -4.96 10.12 -20.24
CA PHE A 70 -5.35 8.86 -20.88
C PHE A 70 -4.15 7.92 -21.07
N LEU A 71 -3.02 8.43 -21.56
CA LEU A 71 -1.80 7.64 -21.79
C LEU A 71 -1.22 7.08 -20.49
N ILE A 72 -1.15 7.88 -19.43
CA ILE A 72 -0.70 7.44 -18.11
C ILE A 72 -1.65 6.39 -17.54
N THR A 73 -2.97 6.59 -17.71
CA THR A 73 -3.97 5.60 -17.28
C THR A 73 -3.81 4.27 -18.03
N GLU A 74 -3.55 4.32 -19.34
CA GLU A 74 -3.24 3.13 -20.14
C GLU A 74 -1.98 2.41 -19.62
N SER A 75 -0.90 3.16 -19.37
CA SER A 75 0.34 2.63 -18.80
C SER A 75 0.09 1.97 -17.44
N TYR A 76 -0.62 2.64 -16.54
CA TYR A 76 -0.98 2.12 -15.21
C TYR A 76 -1.73 0.78 -15.29
N LEU A 77 -2.79 0.72 -16.11
CA LEU A 77 -3.59 -0.50 -16.27
C LEU A 77 -2.76 -1.65 -16.86
N PHE A 78 -1.91 -1.34 -17.83
CA PHE A 78 -1.10 -2.36 -18.48
C PHE A 78 0.02 -2.87 -17.57
N ARG A 79 0.73 -2.00 -16.86
CA ARG A 79 1.72 -2.40 -15.84
C ARG A 79 1.11 -3.30 -14.78
N ARG A 80 -0.06 -2.94 -14.25
CA ARG A 80 -0.81 -3.78 -13.31
C ARG A 80 -1.14 -5.16 -13.87
N THR A 81 -1.48 -5.24 -15.15
CA THR A 81 -1.76 -6.51 -15.84
C THR A 81 -0.53 -7.39 -15.95
N ILE A 82 0.64 -6.81 -16.21
CA ILE A 82 1.91 -7.55 -16.30
C ILE A 82 2.39 -8.02 -14.93
N CYS A 83 2.16 -7.24 -13.87
CA CYS A 83 2.52 -7.59 -12.49
C CYS A 83 1.43 -8.35 -11.71
N ASP A 84 0.43 -8.94 -12.39
CA ASP A 84 -0.65 -9.74 -11.78
C ASP A 84 -1.44 -9.03 -10.66
N LEU A 85 -1.62 -7.71 -10.77
CA LEU A 85 -2.37 -6.97 -9.77
C LEU A 85 -3.89 -7.14 -9.97
N PRO A 86 -4.66 -7.33 -8.86
CA PRO A 86 -6.10 -7.53 -8.94
C PRO A 86 -6.84 -6.37 -9.63
N THR A 87 -7.84 -6.69 -10.43
CA THR A 87 -8.66 -5.71 -11.16
C THR A 87 -9.86 -5.21 -10.36
N ASN A 88 -10.27 -5.91 -9.30
CA ASN A 88 -11.42 -5.56 -8.46
C ASN A 88 -11.30 -4.18 -7.78
N ALA A 89 -10.06 -3.76 -7.47
CA ALA A 89 -9.83 -2.44 -6.87
C ALA A 89 -9.97 -1.27 -7.87
N LEU A 90 -9.88 -1.52 -9.18
CA LEU A 90 -9.85 -0.46 -10.18
C LEU A 90 -11.12 0.40 -10.19
N ASN A 91 -12.29 -0.19 -9.97
CA ASN A 91 -13.57 0.53 -9.96
C ASN A 91 -13.58 1.63 -8.90
N LYS A 92 -13.14 1.28 -7.69
CA LYS A 92 -13.06 2.23 -6.58
C LYS A 92 -12.02 3.31 -6.82
N ILE A 93 -10.86 2.93 -7.36
CA ILE A 93 -9.78 3.88 -7.68
C ILE A 93 -10.32 4.95 -8.63
N PHE A 94 -10.83 4.56 -9.80
CA PHE A 94 -11.27 5.55 -10.80
C PHE A 94 -12.54 6.31 -10.39
N LEU A 95 -13.44 5.69 -9.62
CA LEU A 95 -14.62 6.39 -9.10
C LEU A 95 -14.24 7.55 -8.18
N LEU A 96 -13.20 7.40 -7.36
CA LEU A 96 -12.79 8.40 -6.37
C LEU A 96 -11.65 9.31 -6.85
N LEU A 97 -10.96 8.95 -7.94
CA LEU A 97 -9.71 9.59 -8.36
C LEU A 97 -9.86 11.10 -8.63
N HIS A 98 -10.94 11.51 -9.32
CA HIS A 98 -11.19 12.94 -9.55
C HIS A 98 -11.34 13.70 -8.22
N ARG A 99 -12.15 13.16 -7.30
CA ARG A 99 -12.37 13.78 -5.97
C ARG A 99 -11.07 13.88 -5.18
N GLU A 100 -10.25 12.84 -5.22
CA GLU A 100 -8.94 12.82 -4.57
C GLU A 100 -8.00 13.89 -5.12
N ILE A 101 -7.93 14.04 -6.45
CA ILE A 101 -7.12 15.08 -7.11
C ILE A 101 -7.55 16.48 -6.66
N ILE A 102 -8.85 16.77 -6.66
CA ILE A 102 -9.36 18.08 -6.23
C ILE A 102 -9.10 18.29 -4.74
N ARG A 103 -9.09 17.25 -3.91
CA ARG A 103 -8.88 17.36 -2.45
C ARG A 103 -7.50 17.90 -2.07
N TYR A 104 -6.49 17.78 -2.93
CA TYR A 104 -5.14 18.21 -2.55
C TYR A 104 -5.00 19.70 -2.30
N ASP A 105 -5.78 20.54 -2.99
CA ASP A 105 -5.76 22.01 -2.82
C ASP A 105 -7.15 22.67 -3.00
N GLY A 106 -8.20 21.89 -3.28
CA GLY A 106 -9.55 22.37 -3.52
C GLY A 106 -9.79 22.92 -4.93
N THR A 107 -8.84 22.80 -5.85
CA THR A 107 -8.88 23.41 -7.19
C THR A 107 -8.56 22.42 -8.30
N ASP A 108 -8.80 22.83 -9.55
CA ASP A 108 -8.39 22.12 -10.76
C ASP A 108 -7.02 22.54 -11.32
N ALA A 109 -6.31 23.46 -10.66
CA ALA A 109 -4.95 23.86 -11.06
C ALA A 109 -3.99 22.65 -11.00
N ASP A 110 -3.01 22.56 -11.91
CA ASP A 110 -2.02 21.47 -11.94
C ASP A 110 -2.62 20.05 -11.89
N TYR A 111 -3.81 19.88 -12.45
CA TYR A 111 -4.58 18.64 -12.38
C TYR A 111 -3.79 17.40 -12.81
N VAL A 112 -2.98 17.51 -13.88
CA VAL A 112 -2.18 16.39 -14.41
C VAL A 112 -1.10 15.98 -13.41
N GLU A 113 -0.43 16.93 -12.77
CA GLU A 113 0.60 16.65 -11.76
C GLU A 113 0.00 16.03 -10.50
N LYS A 114 -1.14 16.55 -10.05
CA LYS A 114 -1.93 15.95 -8.97
C LYS A 114 -2.41 14.54 -9.30
N PHE A 115 -2.85 14.30 -10.54
CA PHE A 115 -3.24 12.98 -11.02
C PHE A 115 -2.08 12.00 -11.01
N LYS A 116 -0.90 12.40 -11.49
CA LYS A 116 0.33 11.58 -11.41
C LYS A 116 0.64 11.21 -9.97
N TYR A 117 0.62 12.20 -9.06
CA TYR A 117 0.86 11.98 -7.63
C TYR A 117 -0.17 11.02 -7.02
N ALA A 118 -1.45 11.18 -7.35
CA ALA A 118 -2.53 10.33 -6.84
C ALA A 118 -2.36 8.86 -7.24
N LEU A 119 -1.85 8.58 -8.45
CA LEU A 119 -1.55 7.21 -8.88
C LEU A 119 -0.28 6.65 -8.26
N LEU A 120 0.79 7.45 -8.18
CA LEU A 120 2.09 7.04 -7.61
C LEU A 120 2.02 6.84 -6.09
N SER A 121 1.15 7.58 -5.40
CA SER A 121 0.94 7.44 -3.95
C SER A 121 0.14 6.20 -3.56
N LYS A 122 -0.44 5.46 -4.52
CA LYS A 122 -1.15 4.22 -4.23
C LYS A 122 -0.18 3.15 -3.71
N LYS A 123 -0.57 2.46 -2.64
CA LYS A 123 0.24 1.42 -1.99
C LYS A 123 -0.33 0.02 -2.23
N GLU A 124 0.47 -1.01 -1.94
CA GLU A 124 0.07 -2.42 -1.96
C GLU A 124 -0.68 -2.85 -3.25
N ARG A 125 -1.91 -3.36 -3.14
CA ARG A 125 -2.69 -3.91 -4.26
C ARG A 125 -3.19 -2.84 -5.24
N THR A 126 -3.20 -1.57 -4.85
CA THR A 126 -3.62 -0.45 -5.70
C THR A 126 -2.45 0.31 -6.31
N ARG A 127 -1.20 -0.06 -5.97
CA ARG A 127 0.02 0.62 -6.44
C ARG A 127 0.14 0.71 -7.96
N PHE A 128 0.91 1.70 -8.39
CA PHE A 128 1.49 1.79 -9.72
C PHE A 128 2.82 1.00 -9.70
N PRO A 129 2.96 -0.11 -10.45
CA PRO A 129 4.22 -0.86 -10.47
C PRO A 129 5.37 0.00 -11.00
N ASP A 130 6.46 0.06 -10.24
CA ASP A 130 7.68 0.77 -10.63
C ASP A 130 8.37 0.11 -11.83
N ASP A 131 9.36 0.80 -12.40
CA ASP A 131 10.12 0.32 -13.54
C ASP A 131 10.82 -1.03 -13.32
N ASP A 132 11.35 -1.29 -12.12
CA ASP A 132 12.08 -2.51 -11.81
C ASP A 132 11.13 -3.71 -11.71
N GLU A 133 10.03 -3.57 -10.96
CA GLU A 133 8.96 -4.55 -10.84
C GLU A 133 8.38 -4.87 -12.22
N PHE A 134 7.97 -3.84 -12.96
CA PHE A 134 7.36 -4.02 -14.28
C PHE A 134 8.32 -4.70 -15.26
N ALA A 135 9.57 -4.25 -15.33
CA ALA A 135 10.54 -4.81 -16.25
C ALA A 135 10.86 -6.28 -15.96
N ALA A 136 11.00 -6.66 -14.69
CA ALA A 136 11.24 -8.05 -14.29
C ALA A 136 10.07 -8.94 -14.70
N HIS A 137 8.84 -8.53 -14.37
CA HIS A 137 7.65 -9.29 -14.74
C HIS A 137 7.45 -9.36 -16.26
N PHE A 138 7.70 -8.28 -17.00
CA PHE A 138 7.48 -8.23 -18.45
C PHE A 138 8.31 -9.28 -19.22
N ILE A 139 9.58 -9.47 -18.84
CA ILE A 139 10.47 -10.40 -19.53
C ILE A 139 10.28 -11.87 -19.11
N GLU A 140 9.86 -12.11 -17.87
CA GLU A 140 9.71 -13.47 -17.33
C GLU A 140 8.35 -14.09 -17.64
N ARG A 141 7.33 -13.25 -17.85
CA ARG A 141 5.93 -13.68 -18.02
C ARG A 141 5.74 -14.52 -19.29
N PRO A 142 4.96 -15.62 -19.23
CA PRO A 142 4.59 -16.41 -20.40
C PRO A 142 3.53 -15.67 -21.23
N VAL A 143 3.93 -14.62 -21.94
CA VAL A 143 3.05 -13.73 -22.73
C VAL A 143 2.13 -14.49 -23.69
N TYR A 144 2.60 -15.57 -24.31
CA TYR A 144 1.77 -16.36 -25.23
C TYR A 144 0.50 -16.93 -24.55
N GLN A 145 0.59 -17.27 -23.27
CA GLN A 145 -0.49 -17.85 -22.47
C GLN A 145 -1.45 -16.79 -21.92
N MET A 146 -1.12 -15.51 -22.01
CA MET A 146 -2.03 -14.43 -21.64
C MET A 146 -3.28 -14.42 -22.51
N ASN A 147 -4.31 -13.72 -22.04
CA ASN A 147 -5.52 -13.49 -22.83
C ASN A 147 -5.16 -12.89 -24.21
N SER A 148 -5.97 -13.19 -25.23
CA SER A 148 -5.69 -12.80 -26.61
C SER A 148 -5.55 -11.29 -26.81
N LYS A 149 -6.32 -10.49 -26.08
CA LYS A 149 -6.32 -9.02 -26.15
C LYS A 149 -4.99 -8.43 -25.67
N ASN A 150 -4.44 -8.94 -24.57
CA ASN A 150 -3.21 -8.44 -23.98
C ASN A 150 -1.99 -8.83 -24.81
N LYS A 151 -1.92 -10.06 -25.31
CA LYS A 151 -0.77 -10.48 -26.14
C LYS A 151 -0.74 -9.77 -27.50
N ILE A 152 -1.89 -9.55 -28.13
CA ILE A 152 -1.91 -8.77 -29.38
C ILE A 152 -1.62 -7.29 -29.13
N TYR A 153 -2.10 -6.74 -28.01
CA TYR A 153 -1.77 -5.38 -27.59
C TYR A 153 -0.26 -5.18 -27.42
N ILE A 154 0.43 -6.09 -26.74
CA ILE A 154 1.89 -6.02 -26.58
C ILE A 154 2.59 -5.97 -27.95
N LEU A 155 2.25 -6.89 -28.84
CA LEU A 155 2.89 -6.99 -30.16
C LEU A 155 2.57 -5.78 -31.05
N GLU A 156 1.35 -5.24 -30.96
CA GLU A 156 0.97 -4.01 -31.68
C GLU A 156 1.77 -2.81 -31.17
N ARG A 157 1.90 -2.64 -29.85
CA ARG A 157 2.70 -1.55 -29.29
C ARG A 157 4.17 -1.67 -29.65
N LEU A 158 4.75 -2.87 -29.57
CA LEU A 158 6.15 -3.09 -29.94
C LEU A 158 6.43 -2.76 -31.42
N GLU A 159 5.47 -3.04 -32.32
CA GLU A 159 5.60 -2.79 -33.75
C GLU A 159 5.38 -1.31 -34.14
N ASN A 160 4.40 -0.65 -33.51
CA ASN A 160 3.88 0.66 -33.93
C ASN A 160 4.27 1.83 -33.02
N TYR A 161 4.87 1.60 -31.86
CA TYR A 161 5.22 2.71 -30.96
C TYR A 161 6.36 3.57 -31.51
N GLY A 162 6.15 4.89 -31.51
CA GLY A 162 7.17 5.89 -31.84
C GLY A 162 7.45 6.05 -33.34
N THR A 163 6.55 5.60 -34.21
CA THR A 163 6.71 5.67 -35.67
C THR A 163 5.41 6.07 -36.37
N ALA A 164 5.54 6.80 -37.49
CA ALA A 164 4.42 7.16 -38.36
C ALA A 164 4.11 6.09 -39.41
N GLU A 165 5.02 5.13 -39.61
CA GLU A 165 4.86 3.99 -40.52
C GLU A 165 4.26 2.81 -39.75
N ASP A 166 3.02 2.93 -39.30
CA ASP A 166 2.35 1.88 -38.54
C ASP A 166 1.88 0.71 -39.43
N LYS A 167 1.57 -0.40 -38.77
CA LYS A 167 0.93 -1.58 -39.35
C LYS A 167 -0.44 -1.75 -38.72
N GLU A 168 -1.41 -2.15 -39.53
CA GLU A 168 -2.77 -2.50 -39.13
C GLU A 168 -2.81 -3.86 -38.38
N VAL A 169 -2.05 -3.99 -37.29
CA VAL A 169 -1.84 -5.24 -36.54
C VAL A 169 -3.16 -5.81 -36.03
N TYR A 170 -4.03 -4.97 -35.45
CA TYR A 170 -5.32 -5.42 -34.92
C TYR A 170 -6.22 -5.96 -36.03
N SER A 171 -6.40 -5.19 -37.12
CA SER A 171 -7.24 -5.56 -38.25
C SER A 171 -6.78 -6.87 -38.87
N HIS A 172 -5.47 -7.01 -39.15
CA HIS A 172 -4.93 -8.25 -39.71
C HIS A 172 -5.02 -9.44 -38.75
N TYR A 173 -4.90 -9.22 -37.43
CA TYR A 173 -5.07 -10.30 -36.46
C TYR A 173 -6.53 -10.76 -36.39
N ASP A 174 -7.49 -9.83 -36.41
CA ASP A 174 -8.92 -10.13 -36.38
C ASP A 174 -9.42 -10.85 -37.63
N ASP A 175 -8.86 -10.49 -38.80
CA ASP A 175 -9.11 -11.19 -40.07
C ASP A 175 -8.43 -12.56 -40.16
N GLY A 176 -7.66 -12.96 -39.13
CA GLY A 176 -6.90 -14.22 -39.10
C GLY A 176 -5.69 -14.23 -40.05
N ILE A 177 -5.31 -13.07 -40.60
CA ILE A 177 -4.15 -12.91 -41.49
C ILE A 177 -2.88 -12.97 -40.65
N TYR A 178 -2.80 -12.20 -39.56
CA TYR A 178 -1.68 -12.25 -38.63
C TYR A 178 -1.93 -13.24 -37.51
N SER A 179 -0.87 -13.94 -37.14
CA SER A 179 -0.83 -14.87 -36.02
C SER A 179 0.47 -14.68 -35.24
N ILE A 180 0.51 -15.18 -34.01
CA ILE A 180 1.70 -15.13 -33.18
C ILE A 180 2.57 -16.35 -33.52
N GLU A 181 3.78 -16.09 -33.99
CA GLU A 181 4.80 -17.07 -34.32
C GLU A 181 5.75 -17.26 -33.13
N HIS A 182 6.13 -18.53 -32.90
CA HIS A 182 7.23 -18.87 -31.99
C HIS A 182 8.49 -19.06 -32.81
N ILE A 183 9.53 -18.28 -32.54
CA ILE A 183 10.79 -18.35 -33.31
C ILE A 183 11.42 -19.73 -33.08
N MET A 184 11.70 -20.06 -31.82
CA MET A 184 11.92 -21.43 -31.35
C MET A 184 10.57 -22.14 -31.21
N PRO A 185 10.32 -23.25 -31.93
CA PRO A 185 9.00 -23.86 -32.03
C PRO A 185 8.56 -24.56 -30.74
N GLN A 186 7.25 -24.77 -30.60
CA GLN A 186 6.65 -25.52 -29.49
C GLN A 186 7.10 -26.98 -29.46
N HIS A 187 7.35 -27.58 -30.63
CA HIS A 187 7.89 -28.93 -30.73
C HIS A 187 9.30 -28.87 -31.33
N LEU A 188 10.31 -29.19 -30.52
CA LEU A 188 11.71 -29.16 -30.94
C LEU A 188 12.03 -30.32 -31.89
N THR A 189 12.69 -30.00 -33.01
CA THR A 189 13.29 -31.00 -33.90
C THR A 189 14.70 -31.36 -33.44
N PRO A 190 15.29 -32.47 -33.93
CA PRO A 190 16.69 -32.80 -33.61
C PRO A 190 17.69 -31.70 -33.96
N ALA A 191 17.41 -30.89 -34.99
CA ALA A 191 18.23 -29.74 -35.35
C ALA A 191 18.19 -28.64 -34.28
N TRP A 192 16.99 -28.30 -33.79
CA TRP A 192 16.84 -27.36 -32.67
C TRP A 192 17.47 -27.86 -31.38
N VAL A 193 17.33 -29.16 -31.06
CA VAL A 193 18.00 -29.75 -29.88
C VAL A 193 19.52 -29.59 -29.98
N LYS A 194 20.08 -29.79 -31.18
CA LYS A 194 21.51 -29.61 -31.42
C LYS A 194 21.94 -28.15 -31.29
N GLU A 195 21.15 -27.19 -31.80
CA GLU A 195 21.47 -25.75 -31.73
C GLU A 195 21.38 -25.19 -30.30
N LEU A 196 20.41 -25.67 -29.51
CA LEU A 196 20.21 -25.25 -28.12
C LEU A 196 21.20 -25.87 -27.14
N GLY A 197 21.86 -26.97 -27.52
CA GLY A 197 22.88 -27.65 -26.69
C GLY A 197 22.29 -28.51 -25.58
N ASP A 198 23.12 -28.84 -24.59
CA ASP A 198 22.78 -29.82 -23.54
C ASP A 198 21.59 -29.38 -22.66
N ASP A 199 21.44 -28.06 -22.46
CA ASP A 199 20.38 -27.46 -21.63
C ASP A 199 19.07 -27.19 -22.39
N PHE A 200 18.89 -27.76 -23.59
CA PHE A 200 17.75 -27.46 -24.47
C PHE A 200 16.38 -27.58 -23.80
N ARG A 201 16.21 -28.52 -22.86
CA ARG A 201 14.94 -28.73 -22.15
C ARG A 201 14.61 -27.55 -21.24
N GLN A 202 15.57 -27.11 -20.44
CA GLN A 202 15.40 -25.99 -19.51
C GLN A 202 15.19 -24.68 -20.28
N ILE A 203 15.98 -24.48 -21.35
CA ILE A 203 15.84 -23.32 -22.23
C ILE A 203 14.44 -23.29 -22.85
N HIS A 204 13.98 -24.43 -23.39
CA HIS A 204 12.66 -24.52 -24.01
C HIS A 204 11.53 -24.24 -23.02
N GLU A 205 11.53 -24.90 -21.86
CA GLU A 205 10.52 -24.71 -20.82
C GLU A 205 10.45 -23.25 -20.34
N THR A 206 11.60 -22.62 -20.15
CA THR A 206 11.68 -21.25 -19.62
C THR A 206 11.30 -20.19 -20.66
N TRP A 207 11.77 -20.33 -21.90
CA TRP A 207 11.73 -19.25 -22.90
C TRP A 207 10.63 -19.39 -23.93
N LEU A 208 10.02 -20.58 -24.09
CA LEU A 208 9.07 -20.87 -25.17
C LEU A 208 7.98 -19.79 -25.28
N HIS A 209 7.34 -19.45 -24.16
CA HIS A 209 6.19 -18.54 -24.15
C HIS A 209 6.52 -17.10 -23.77
N ARG A 210 7.80 -16.77 -23.55
CA ARG A 210 8.25 -15.41 -23.20
C ARG A 210 8.26 -14.51 -24.43
N ILE A 211 8.08 -13.21 -24.22
CA ILE A 211 8.01 -12.22 -25.31
C ILE A 211 9.25 -12.25 -26.23
N ALA A 212 10.43 -12.57 -25.68
CA ALA A 212 11.67 -12.71 -26.43
C ALA A 212 11.59 -13.78 -27.53
N ASN A 213 10.75 -14.81 -27.40
CA ASN A 213 10.59 -15.88 -28.40
C ASN A 213 9.36 -15.69 -29.32
N LEU A 214 8.61 -14.59 -29.16
CA LEU A 214 7.36 -14.36 -29.90
C LEU A 214 7.55 -13.26 -30.96
N THR A 215 6.80 -13.39 -32.06
CA THR A 215 6.68 -12.35 -33.07
C THR A 215 5.37 -12.47 -33.85
N LEU A 216 5.09 -11.53 -34.74
CA LEU A 216 3.94 -11.57 -35.65
C LEU A 216 4.31 -12.21 -36.99
N SER A 217 3.40 -13.01 -37.53
CA SER A 217 3.58 -13.67 -38.82
C SER A 217 2.26 -13.81 -39.58
N ALA A 218 2.29 -13.50 -40.87
CA ALA A 218 1.20 -13.78 -41.80
C ALA A 218 1.26 -15.19 -42.43
N TYR A 219 2.34 -15.94 -42.15
CA TYR A 219 2.67 -17.19 -42.85
C TYR A 219 3.00 -18.35 -41.90
N ASN A 220 2.51 -18.30 -40.66
CA ASN A 220 2.76 -19.29 -39.59
C ASN A 220 2.55 -20.74 -40.04
N SER A 221 1.52 -21.01 -40.84
CA SER A 221 1.26 -22.35 -41.39
C SER A 221 2.41 -22.95 -42.21
N LYS A 222 3.34 -22.11 -42.70
CA LYS A 222 4.55 -22.51 -43.44
C LYS A 222 5.80 -22.64 -42.57
N TYR A 223 5.87 -21.96 -41.42
CA TYR A 223 7.05 -21.94 -40.55
C TYR A 223 7.19 -23.20 -39.68
N LYS A 224 6.07 -23.79 -39.23
CA LYS A 224 6.00 -25.05 -38.44
C LYS A 224 7.19 -25.21 -37.46
N ASN A 225 7.84 -26.38 -37.47
CA ASN A 225 9.00 -26.69 -36.64
C ASN A 225 10.31 -26.57 -37.44
N SER A 226 10.32 -25.76 -38.50
CA SER A 226 11.53 -25.51 -39.29
C SER A 226 12.61 -24.88 -38.42
N THR A 227 13.87 -25.08 -38.82
CA THR A 227 15.04 -24.48 -38.19
C THR A 227 15.00 -22.96 -38.30
N PHE A 228 15.75 -22.26 -37.45
CA PHE A 228 15.81 -20.81 -37.49
C PHE A 228 16.24 -20.29 -38.88
N GLU A 229 17.28 -20.90 -39.46
CA GLU A 229 17.81 -20.52 -40.78
C GLU A 229 16.78 -20.70 -41.91
N GLU A 230 15.99 -21.78 -41.86
CA GLU A 230 14.88 -21.98 -42.81
C GLU A 230 13.80 -20.92 -42.65
N LYS A 231 13.38 -20.59 -41.41
CA LYS A 231 12.38 -19.53 -41.17
C LYS A 231 12.90 -18.16 -41.60
N LYS A 232 14.21 -17.93 -41.50
CA LYS A 232 14.85 -16.68 -41.89
C LYS A 232 14.86 -16.49 -43.41
N THR A 233 15.35 -17.48 -44.15
CA THR A 233 15.70 -17.37 -45.58
C THR A 233 14.63 -17.86 -46.57
N MET A 234 13.61 -18.59 -46.10
CA MET A 234 12.54 -19.07 -46.99
C MET A 234 11.77 -17.91 -47.63
N LYS A 235 11.08 -18.18 -48.74
CA LYS A 235 10.19 -17.19 -49.36
C LYS A 235 9.13 -16.71 -48.35
N ASN A 236 9.04 -15.39 -48.16
CA ASN A 236 8.24 -14.75 -47.12
C ASN A 236 8.74 -15.08 -45.69
N GLY A 237 10.03 -15.32 -45.53
CA GLY A 237 10.74 -15.53 -44.27
C GLY A 237 10.91 -14.24 -43.47
N PHE A 238 11.72 -14.28 -42.41
CA PHE A 238 12.01 -13.08 -41.61
C PHE A 238 12.75 -12.01 -42.41
N GLU A 239 13.61 -12.38 -43.37
CA GLU A 239 14.34 -11.43 -44.23
C GLU A 239 13.43 -10.65 -45.18
N ASP A 240 12.35 -11.28 -45.64
CA ASP A 240 11.35 -10.68 -46.54
C ASP A 240 10.26 -9.91 -45.78
N SER A 241 10.28 -9.93 -44.43
CA SER A 241 9.16 -9.46 -43.62
C SER A 241 9.13 -7.94 -43.49
N GLY A 242 7.97 -7.34 -43.75
CA GLY A 242 7.72 -5.91 -43.53
C GLY A 242 7.43 -5.52 -42.07
N ILE A 243 7.50 -6.47 -41.12
CA ILE A 243 7.25 -6.26 -39.68
C ILE A 243 8.60 -5.99 -39.01
N ARG A 244 8.73 -4.86 -38.30
CA ARG A 244 9.99 -4.42 -37.66
C ARG A 244 10.51 -5.41 -36.64
N MET A 245 9.62 -6.06 -35.89
CA MET A 245 10.05 -7.12 -34.97
C MET A 245 10.78 -8.25 -35.72
N ASN A 246 10.32 -8.61 -36.92
CA ASN A 246 10.94 -9.63 -37.76
C ASN A 246 12.25 -9.15 -38.38
N THR A 247 12.37 -7.86 -38.73
CA THR A 247 13.64 -7.33 -39.26
C THR A 247 14.76 -7.32 -38.21
N TYR A 248 14.43 -7.16 -36.92
CA TYR A 248 15.39 -7.39 -35.83
C TYR A 248 15.84 -8.86 -35.79
N ILE A 249 14.87 -9.79 -35.83
CA ILE A 249 15.13 -11.24 -35.75
C ILE A 249 15.98 -11.71 -36.94
N ALA A 250 15.68 -11.23 -38.15
CA ALA A 250 16.38 -11.59 -39.38
C ALA A 250 17.89 -11.26 -39.36
N ARG A 251 18.33 -10.30 -38.54
CA ARG A 251 19.75 -9.95 -38.41
C ARG A 251 20.56 -10.95 -37.60
N LYS A 252 19.91 -11.89 -36.91
CA LYS A 252 20.59 -12.93 -36.13
C LYS A 252 21.02 -14.08 -37.04
N GLU A 253 22.14 -14.70 -36.72
CA GLU A 253 22.66 -15.89 -37.44
C GLU A 253 22.09 -17.19 -36.90
N LYS A 254 21.77 -17.21 -35.60
CA LYS A 254 21.21 -18.36 -34.88
C LYS A 254 20.20 -17.88 -33.85
N TRP A 255 19.49 -18.81 -33.23
CA TRP A 255 18.50 -18.48 -32.21
C TRP A 255 18.66 -19.37 -30.98
N THR A 256 19.60 -19.03 -30.12
CA THR A 256 19.93 -19.76 -28.90
C THR A 256 19.58 -18.94 -27.66
N LEU A 257 19.94 -19.44 -26.47
CA LEU A 257 19.74 -18.71 -25.21
C LEU A 257 20.32 -17.29 -25.27
N ALA A 258 21.53 -17.13 -25.81
CA ALA A 258 22.21 -15.85 -25.89
C ALA A 258 21.41 -14.80 -26.69
N GLU A 259 20.87 -15.18 -27.85
CA GLU A 259 20.06 -14.25 -28.66
C GLU A 259 18.69 -13.95 -28.03
N MET A 260 18.11 -14.93 -27.32
CA MET A 260 16.87 -14.70 -26.56
C MET A 260 17.08 -13.76 -25.37
N GLU A 261 18.18 -13.89 -24.65
CA GLU A 261 18.56 -12.97 -23.56
C GLU A 261 18.83 -11.57 -24.08
N GLU A 262 19.59 -11.44 -25.17
CA GLU A 262 19.86 -10.15 -25.81
C GLU A 262 18.57 -9.46 -26.26
N ARG A 263 17.69 -10.19 -26.96
CA ARG A 263 16.39 -9.66 -27.37
C ARG A 263 15.53 -9.31 -26.16
N SER A 264 15.59 -10.08 -25.08
CA SER A 264 14.86 -9.79 -23.85
C SER A 264 15.28 -8.45 -23.24
N GLN A 265 16.57 -8.13 -23.24
CA GLN A 265 17.06 -6.84 -22.74
C GLN A 265 16.63 -5.68 -23.65
N TYR A 266 16.70 -5.88 -24.97
CA TYR A 266 16.18 -4.92 -25.94
C TYR A 266 14.68 -4.63 -25.73
N LEU A 267 13.87 -5.69 -25.58
CA LEU A 267 12.43 -5.56 -25.37
C LEU A 267 12.09 -4.98 -23.99
N LYS A 268 12.90 -5.24 -22.96
CA LYS A 268 12.79 -4.57 -21.65
C LYS A 268 12.90 -3.05 -21.80
N GLY A 269 13.93 -2.56 -22.50
CA GLY A 269 14.09 -1.12 -22.73
C GLY A 269 12.91 -0.52 -23.50
N ARG A 270 12.47 -1.19 -24.57
CA ARG A 270 11.28 -0.76 -25.34
C ARG A 270 10.01 -0.74 -24.49
N ALA A 271 9.81 -1.72 -23.60
CA ALA A 271 8.64 -1.75 -22.73
C ALA A 271 8.61 -0.56 -21.77
N LEU A 272 9.76 -0.17 -21.21
CA LEU A 272 9.87 0.99 -20.32
C LEU A 272 9.59 2.32 -21.05
N GLU A 273 9.95 2.43 -22.34
CA GLU A 273 9.59 3.58 -23.17
C GLU A 273 8.08 3.63 -23.48
N ILE A 274 7.50 2.49 -23.86
CA ILE A 274 6.10 2.40 -24.29
C ILE A 274 5.14 2.66 -23.13
N TRP A 275 5.41 2.00 -22.01
CA TRP A 275 4.59 2.04 -20.81
C TRP A 275 5.35 2.72 -19.69
N ALA A 276 5.73 3.98 -19.89
CA ALA A 276 6.53 4.72 -18.93
C ALA A 276 5.80 4.90 -17.58
N GLU A 277 6.58 4.89 -16.49
CA GLU A 277 6.15 5.38 -15.19
C GLU A 277 6.10 6.91 -15.22
N PRO A 278 5.01 7.55 -14.76
CA PRO A 278 4.96 8.99 -14.69
C PRO A 278 5.87 9.51 -13.57
N SER A 279 6.42 10.71 -13.74
CA SER A 279 7.11 11.45 -12.68
C SER A 279 6.40 12.76 -12.38
N THR A 280 6.38 13.16 -11.11
CA THR A 280 5.85 14.47 -10.68
C THR A 280 6.60 15.02 -9.48
N GLU A 281 6.83 16.33 -9.50
CA GLU A 281 7.38 17.09 -8.38
C GLU A 281 6.28 17.59 -7.43
N PHE A 282 4.99 17.43 -7.81
CA PHE A 282 3.89 17.84 -6.98
C PHE A 282 3.93 17.14 -5.62
N ARG A 283 3.79 17.93 -4.56
CA ARG A 283 3.61 17.48 -3.19
C ARG A 283 2.45 18.27 -2.59
N PRO A 284 1.44 17.62 -2.01
CA PRO A 284 0.33 18.33 -1.39
C PRO A 284 0.84 19.15 -0.19
N GLU A 285 0.27 20.34 0.03
CA GLU A 285 0.64 21.23 1.13
C GLU A 285 0.39 20.58 2.50
N GLU A 286 -0.66 19.75 2.60
CA GLU A 286 -0.97 18.94 3.76
C GLU A 286 -0.74 17.46 3.48
N LYS A 287 -0.05 16.78 4.42
CA LYS A 287 0.26 15.35 4.34
C LYS A 287 -1.04 14.54 4.24
N GLN A 288 -1.20 13.84 3.12
CA GLN A 288 -2.46 13.19 2.79
C GLN A 288 -2.64 11.92 3.59
N LEU A 289 -3.80 11.83 4.23
CA LEU A 289 -4.26 10.61 4.89
C LEU A 289 -4.63 9.57 3.83
N ASP A 290 -4.13 8.35 4.01
CA ASP A 290 -4.53 7.17 3.25
C ASP A 290 -6.05 6.96 3.38
N SER A 291 -6.76 6.73 2.28
CA SER A 291 -8.21 6.61 2.27
C SER A 291 -8.70 5.21 1.90
N TYR A 292 -9.63 4.65 2.67
CA TYR A 292 -10.21 3.31 2.46
C TYR A 292 -11.73 3.35 2.59
N THR A 293 -12.46 2.54 1.83
CA THR A 293 -13.91 2.38 1.99
C THR A 293 -14.26 1.25 2.98
N LEU A 294 -15.53 1.17 3.40
CA LEU A 294 -16.03 0.03 4.18
C LEU A 294 -15.91 -1.29 3.42
N ASP A 295 -16.01 -1.25 2.10
CA ASP A 295 -15.94 -2.41 1.21
C ASP A 295 -14.51 -2.89 0.90
N ASP A 296 -13.47 -2.21 1.39
CA ASP A 296 -12.09 -2.60 1.09
C ASP A 296 -11.64 -3.80 1.94
N ASP A 297 -11.19 -4.89 1.30
CA ASP A 297 -10.66 -6.10 1.93
C ASP A 297 -9.24 -5.93 2.54
N MET A 298 -8.95 -4.74 3.08
CA MET A 298 -7.68 -4.42 3.72
C MET A 298 -7.81 -4.52 5.24
N ASN A 299 -6.80 -5.09 5.91
CA ASN A 299 -6.76 -5.09 7.36
C ASN A 299 -6.25 -3.71 7.83
N LEU A 300 -7.13 -2.92 8.43
CA LEU A 300 -6.82 -1.57 8.92
C LEU A 300 -6.38 -1.56 10.40
N SER A 301 -6.02 -2.71 10.95
CA SER A 301 -5.48 -2.83 12.31
C SER A 301 -4.11 -2.16 12.40
N GLY A 302 -3.86 -1.38 13.46
CA GLY A 302 -2.62 -0.62 13.63
C GLY A 302 -2.57 0.70 12.83
N ARG A 303 -3.67 1.09 12.18
CA ARG A 303 -3.81 2.38 11.49
C ARG A 303 -4.61 3.35 12.34
N LEU A 304 -4.16 4.61 12.38
CA LEU A 304 -4.85 5.65 13.14
C LEU A 304 -5.86 6.35 12.24
N ILE A 305 -7.14 6.30 12.61
CA ILE A 305 -8.19 7.06 11.92
C ILE A 305 -8.19 8.51 12.39
N THR A 306 -8.29 9.44 11.44
CA THR A 306 -8.31 10.89 11.70
C THR A 306 -9.68 11.49 11.41
N ARG A 307 -10.36 10.99 10.37
CA ARG A 307 -11.70 11.43 9.97
C ARG A 307 -12.37 10.34 9.12
N PHE A 308 -13.68 10.41 8.97
CA PHE A 308 -14.44 9.58 8.01
C PHE A 308 -15.36 10.47 7.16
N SER A 309 -15.78 9.98 5.99
CA SER A 309 -16.83 10.56 5.15
C SER A 309 -17.98 9.57 5.03
N TYR A 310 -19.22 10.01 5.17
CA TYR A 310 -20.41 9.22 4.82
C TYR A 310 -21.34 10.08 3.96
N LYS A 311 -21.75 9.59 2.79
CA LYS A 311 -22.57 10.34 1.80
C LYS A 311 -22.01 11.74 1.51
N ASN A 312 -20.68 11.84 1.38
CA ASN A 312 -19.92 13.08 1.14
C ASN A 312 -19.87 14.08 2.31
N ILE A 313 -20.32 13.70 3.52
CA ILE A 313 -20.18 14.53 4.72
C ILE A 313 -19.00 14.02 5.53
N GLU A 314 -17.96 14.84 5.66
CA GLU A 314 -16.75 14.51 6.42
C GLU A 314 -16.86 14.91 7.88
N GLN A 315 -16.43 14.03 8.78
CA GLN A 315 -16.41 14.25 10.22
C GLN A 315 -15.08 13.81 10.84
N PRO A 316 -14.42 14.67 11.65
CA PRO A 316 -13.23 14.29 12.40
C PRO A 316 -13.57 13.33 13.53
N VAL A 317 -12.64 12.42 13.81
CA VAL A 317 -12.73 11.42 14.89
C VAL A 317 -11.36 11.17 15.50
N ALA A 318 -11.32 10.95 16.81
CA ALA A 318 -10.11 10.63 17.54
C ALA A 318 -9.79 9.13 17.56
N SER A 319 -10.77 8.27 17.26
CA SER A 319 -10.58 6.82 17.32
C SER A 319 -11.57 6.03 16.46
N TRP A 320 -11.25 4.76 16.20
CA TRP A 320 -12.14 3.80 15.55
C TRP A 320 -13.43 3.57 16.33
N VAL A 321 -13.41 3.70 17.66
CA VAL A 321 -14.60 3.59 18.51
C VAL A 321 -15.54 4.77 18.27
N GLU A 322 -15.01 6.00 18.24
CA GLU A 322 -15.79 7.20 18.00
C GLU A 322 -16.42 7.19 16.59
N MET A 323 -15.64 6.80 15.57
CA MET A 323 -16.17 6.64 14.21
C MET A 323 -17.31 5.63 14.17
N PHE A 324 -17.10 4.46 14.75
CA PHE A 324 -18.10 3.38 14.77
C PHE A 324 -19.41 3.85 15.43
N GLN A 325 -19.31 4.54 16.57
CA GLN A 325 -20.48 5.12 17.24
C GLN A 325 -21.17 6.17 16.35
N LYS A 326 -20.44 7.15 15.80
CA LYS A 326 -21.03 8.21 14.99
C LYS A 326 -21.71 7.69 13.73
N VAL A 327 -21.12 6.73 13.04
CA VAL A 327 -21.75 6.11 11.85
C VAL A 327 -23.06 5.42 12.23
N LEU A 328 -23.10 4.66 13.32
CA LEU A 328 -24.32 4.04 13.80
C LEU A 328 -25.37 5.06 14.25
N GLN A 329 -24.96 6.18 14.86
CA GLN A 329 -25.85 7.28 15.22
C GLN A 329 -26.48 7.94 13.99
N ILE A 330 -25.70 8.14 12.92
CA ILE A 330 -26.20 8.66 11.64
C ILE A 330 -27.24 7.70 11.05
N LEU A 331 -26.92 6.41 10.96
CA LEU A 331 -27.85 5.39 10.46
C LEU A 331 -29.11 5.29 11.32
N TYR A 332 -28.97 5.35 12.65
CA TYR A 332 -30.12 5.35 13.57
C TYR A 332 -31.03 6.57 13.37
N ALA A 333 -30.43 7.75 13.13
CA ALA A 333 -31.18 8.96 12.83
C ALA A 333 -31.90 8.91 11.48
N GLU A 334 -31.32 8.23 10.47
CA GLU A 334 -31.95 8.00 9.17
C GLU A 334 -33.15 7.05 9.28
N GLU A 335 -32.96 5.90 9.93
CA GLU A 335 -34.04 4.94 10.21
C GLU A 335 -33.84 4.21 11.54
N LYS A 336 -34.67 4.56 12.53
CA LYS A 336 -34.57 3.98 13.88
C LYS A 336 -34.90 2.48 13.93
N SER A 337 -35.81 2.03 13.08
CA SER A 337 -36.46 0.71 13.18
C SER A 337 -35.47 -0.46 13.14
N VAL A 338 -34.41 -0.33 12.34
CA VAL A 338 -33.43 -1.40 12.09
C VAL A 338 -32.58 -1.66 13.34
N ILE A 339 -31.90 -0.64 13.86
CA ILE A 339 -31.07 -0.80 15.07
C ILE A 339 -31.91 -1.09 16.31
N THR A 340 -33.12 -0.54 16.44
CA THR A 340 -34.03 -0.93 17.55
C THR A 340 -34.36 -2.42 17.51
N LYS A 341 -34.62 -2.99 16.33
CA LYS A 341 -34.85 -4.44 16.19
C LYS A 341 -33.60 -5.24 16.56
N LEU A 342 -32.42 -4.78 16.16
CA LEU A 342 -31.15 -5.43 16.53
C LEU A 342 -30.91 -5.43 18.05
N ALA A 343 -31.27 -4.35 18.75
CA ALA A 343 -31.07 -4.24 20.19
C ALA A 343 -32.04 -5.11 21.04
N VAL A 344 -33.16 -5.55 20.45
CA VAL A 344 -34.20 -6.34 21.13
C VAL A 344 -34.18 -7.81 20.68
N SER A 345 -33.56 -8.11 19.54
CA SER A 345 -33.45 -9.47 19.00
C SER A 345 -32.36 -10.27 19.69
N ALA A 346 -32.59 -11.57 19.86
CA ALA A 346 -31.57 -12.54 20.30
C ALA A 346 -31.13 -13.50 19.18
N ASP A 347 -31.79 -13.45 18.01
CA ASP A 347 -31.69 -14.48 16.97
C ASP A 347 -30.68 -14.15 15.85
N ASP A 348 -30.18 -12.91 15.79
CA ASP A 348 -29.22 -12.48 14.77
C ASP A 348 -27.80 -12.40 15.34
N ASN A 349 -26.81 -12.95 14.63
CA ASN A 349 -25.40 -12.89 14.99
C ASN A 349 -24.87 -11.43 15.05
N ILE A 350 -25.60 -10.47 14.50
CA ILE A 350 -25.29 -9.03 14.63
C ILE A 350 -25.91 -8.44 15.90
N ALA A 351 -27.06 -8.97 16.35
CA ALA A 351 -27.82 -8.44 17.48
C ALA A 351 -27.04 -8.45 18.79
N GLN A 352 -26.14 -9.43 18.99
CA GLN A 352 -25.25 -9.50 20.17
C GLN A 352 -24.34 -8.25 20.36
N HIS A 353 -24.20 -7.41 19.33
CA HIS A 353 -23.44 -6.16 19.43
C HIS A 353 -24.27 -4.98 19.92
N PHE A 354 -25.59 -5.12 20.05
CA PHE A 354 -26.53 -4.07 20.45
C PHE A 354 -27.33 -4.52 21.67
N SER A 355 -27.59 -3.62 22.62
CA SER A 355 -28.46 -3.90 23.77
C SER A 355 -29.20 -2.66 24.23
N MET A 356 -30.35 -2.85 24.88
CA MET A 356 -31.09 -1.83 25.61
C MET A 356 -30.53 -1.58 27.03
N ASN A 357 -29.58 -2.40 27.49
CA ASN A 357 -28.97 -2.26 28.82
C ASN A 357 -27.45 -2.06 28.69
N GLU A 358 -26.94 -0.97 29.27
CA GLU A 358 -25.52 -0.66 29.29
C GLU A 358 -24.68 -1.76 29.96
N SER A 359 -25.23 -2.36 31.03
CA SER A 359 -24.57 -3.38 31.87
C SER A 359 -24.25 -4.69 31.14
N ASP A 360 -24.84 -4.92 29.97
CA ASP A 360 -24.61 -6.14 29.20
C ASP A 360 -23.21 -6.16 28.57
N PHE A 361 -22.53 -5.00 28.51
CA PHE A 361 -21.24 -4.83 27.88
C PHE A 361 -20.17 -4.31 28.85
N LEU A 362 -18.95 -4.86 28.76
CA LEU A 362 -17.78 -4.36 29.51
C LEU A 362 -17.39 -2.93 29.13
N LYS A 363 -17.52 -2.59 27.84
CA LYS A 363 -17.45 -1.21 27.34
C LYS A 363 -18.45 -1.06 26.20
N SER A 364 -19.23 0.00 26.28
CA SER A 364 -20.26 0.32 25.31
C SER A 364 -20.24 1.81 24.96
N ALA A 365 -21.04 2.18 23.97
CA ALA A 365 -21.35 3.56 23.67
C ALA A 365 -22.83 3.68 23.32
N GLU A 366 -23.47 4.76 23.74
CA GLU A 366 -24.88 5.01 23.45
C GLU A 366 -25.06 5.51 22.00
N ILE A 367 -25.99 4.90 21.28
CA ILE A 367 -26.39 5.30 19.92
C ILE A 367 -27.58 6.26 20.00
N GLY A 368 -28.56 5.97 20.85
CA GLY A 368 -29.73 6.81 21.05
C GLY A 368 -30.89 6.03 21.66
N ASP A 369 -31.81 6.74 22.32
CA ASP A 369 -33.00 6.19 22.98
C ASP A 369 -32.69 5.01 23.94
N GLY A 370 -31.55 5.06 24.64
CA GLY A 370 -31.13 4.00 25.57
C GLY A 370 -30.57 2.74 24.90
N ILE A 371 -30.31 2.77 23.58
CA ILE A 371 -29.64 1.69 22.85
C ILE A 371 -28.12 1.88 22.91
N TYR A 372 -27.43 0.82 23.32
CA TYR A 372 -25.97 0.76 23.46
C TYR A 372 -25.37 -0.21 22.44
N VAL A 373 -24.16 0.10 21.96
CA VAL A 373 -23.35 -0.79 21.13
C VAL A 373 -22.09 -1.24 21.86
N LEU A 374 -21.68 -2.49 21.67
CA LEU A 374 -20.42 -3.03 22.17
C LEU A 374 -19.22 -2.37 21.46
N THR A 375 -18.33 -1.73 22.23
CA THR A 375 -17.16 -1.02 21.66
C THR A 375 -15.83 -1.74 21.88
N ASN A 376 -15.78 -2.71 22.81
CA ASN A 376 -14.58 -3.49 23.16
C ASN A 376 -14.26 -4.60 22.14
N THR A 377 -14.09 -4.22 20.88
CA THR A 377 -13.76 -5.10 19.75
C THR A 377 -12.54 -4.57 19.00
N ASP A 378 -11.92 -5.36 18.15
CA ASP A 378 -10.87 -4.87 17.24
C ASP A 378 -11.45 -4.06 16.07
N THR A 379 -10.58 -3.43 15.27
CA THR A 379 -10.98 -2.60 14.11
C THR A 379 -11.71 -3.41 13.04
N GLN A 380 -11.28 -4.64 12.78
CA GLN A 380 -11.87 -5.47 11.73
C GLN A 380 -13.27 -5.95 12.13
N SER A 381 -13.46 -6.30 13.41
CA SER A 381 -14.76 -6.62 13.98
C SER A 381 -15.76 -5.45 13.83
N LYS A 382 -15.35 -4.21 14.13
CA LYS A 382 -16.20 -3.02 13.91
C LYS A 382 -16.61 -2.87 12.45
N ARG A 383 -15.66 -3.02 11.52
CA ARG A 383 -15.94 -2.95 10.07
C ARG A 383 -16.88 -4.07 9.61
N SER A 384 -16.71 -5.29 10.13
CA SER A 384 -17.61 -6.41 9.82
C SER A 384 -19.04 -6.13 10.28
N VAL A 385 -19.22 -5.58 11.49
CA VAL A 385 -20.53 -5.15 11.99
C VAL A 385 -21.11 -4.06 11.10
N LEU A 386 -20.34 -3.00 10.77
CA LEU A 386 -20.80 -1.93 9.88
C LEU A 386 -21.23 -2.47 8.50
N SER A 387 -20.42 -3.34 7.88
CA SER A 387 -20.74 -3.91 6.55
C SER A 387 -22.08 -4.66 6.57
N ARG A 388 -22.37 -5.37 7.67
CA ARG A 388 -23.63 -6.08 7.85
C ARG A 388 -24.80 -5.14 8.15
N VAL A 389 -24.60 -4.10 8.95
CA VAL A 389 -25.62 -3.08 9.23
C VAL A 389 -25.95 -2.31 7.95
N PHE A 390 -24.96 -1.91 7.14
CA PHE A 390 -25.18 -1.24 5.85
C PHE A 390 -26.11 -2.03 4.93
N LYS A 391 -25.96 -3.37 4.88
CA LYS A 391 -26.86 -4.24 4.13
C LYS A 391 -28.31 -4.21 4.63
N LEU A 392 -28.53 -4.05 5.95
CA LEU A 392 -29.87 -3.94 6.52
C LEU A 392 -30.53 -2.59 6.21
N TYR A 393 -29.72 -1.55 5.99
CA TYR A 393 -30.16 -0.21 5.60
C TYR A 393 -30.20 0.02 4.07
N ASP A 394 -29.85 -1.00 3.27
CA ASP A 394 -29.67 -0.87 1.81
C ASP A 394 -28.70 0.27 1.42
N ALA A 395 -27.69 0.51 2.27
CA ALA A 395 -26.69 1.56 2.08
C ALA A 395 -25.48 1.02 1.31
N ASP A 396 -24.93 1.82 0.40
CA ASP A 396 -23.72 1.45 -0.35
C ASP A 396 -22.49 1.53 0.58
N PRO A 397 -21.76 0.42 0.82
CA PRO A 397 -20.56 0.44 1.66
C PRO A 397 -19.43 1.33 1.10
N THR A 398 -19.46 1.69 -0.19
CA THR A 398 -18.50 2.63 -0.78
C THR A 398 -18.74 4.08 -0.37
N ASP A 399 -19.94 4.40 0.15
CA ASP A 399 -20.26 5.74 0.66
C ASP A 399 -19.55 6.06 1.99
N LEU A 400 -19.09 5.04 2.73
CA LEU A 400 -18.33 5.21 3.96
C LEU A 400 -16.83 5.11 3.68
N VAL A 401 -16.14 6.24 3.78
CA VAL A 401 -14.69 6.38 3.54
C VAL A 401 -13.97 6.73 4.84
N PHE A 402 -12.93 6.00 5.19
CA PHE A 402 -12.03 6.25 6.31
C PHE A 402 -10.77 6.95 5.81
N TYR A 403 -10.28 7.93 6.56
CA TYR A 403 -9.02 8.60 6.30
C TYR A 403 -8.05 8.34 7.44
N LEU A 404 -6.94 7.69 7.13
CA LEU A 404 -6.00 7.08 8.05
C LEU A 404 -4.60 7.65 7.90
N ARG A 405 -3.82 7.59 8.97
CA ARG A 405 -2.37 7.79 8.96
C ARG A 405 -1.67 6.56 9.53
N ASP A 406 -0.44 6.34 9.10
CA ASP A 406 0.40 5.29 9.69
C ASP A 406 0.84 5.70 11.10
N GLU A 407 0.91 4.74 12.05
CA GLU A 407 1.49 5.00 13.38
C GLU A 407 2.95 5.50 13.30
N ASN A 408 3.65 5.13 12.21
CA ASN A 408 5.05 5.45 11.95
C ASN A 408 5.27 6.74 11.13
N GLU A 409 4.24 7.35 10.54
CA GLU A 409 4.37 8.53 9.65
C GLU A 409 4.92 9.79 10.35
N GLY A 410 4.94 9.80 11.69
CA GLY A 410 5.64 10.82 12.46
C GLY A 410 7.18 10.71 12.40
N ALA A 411 7.76 9.71 11.73
CA ALA A 411 9.22 9.57 11.59
C ALA A 411 9.84 10.56 10.59
N GLU A 412 9.10 10.97 9.54
CA GLU A 412 9.59 11.95 8.56
C GLU A 412 9.49 13.40 9.07
N GLU A 413 8.50 13.70 9.93
CA GLU A 413 8.41 14.99 10.64
C GLU A 413 9.46 15.13 11.76
N GLU A 414 10.12 14.03 12.14
CA GLU A 414 11.08 14.01 13.25
C GLU A 414 12.50 14.40 12.85
N ALA A 415 12.81 14.48 11.56
CA ALA A 415 14.14 14.80 11.06
C ALA A 415 14.66 16.14 11.65
N GLY A 416 15.79 16.09 12.35
CA GLY A 416 16.40 17.22 13.05
C GLY A 416 15.83 17.54 14.44
N THR A 417 14.86 16.78 14.95
CA THR A 417 14.25 17.01 16.27
C THR A 417 14.90 16.17 17.38
N ARG A 418 14.72 16.59 18.64
CA ARG A 418 15.10 15.80 19.82
C ARG A 418 14.52 14.38 19.86
N TYR A 419 13.42 14.14 19.14
CA TYR A 419 12.76 12.84 19.11
C TYR A 419 13.48 11.86 18.16
N GLU A 420 14.05 12.34 17.04
CA GLU A 420 14.90 11.52 16.17
C GLU A 420 16.17 11.07 16.91
N LEU A 421 16.84 12.01 17.59
CA LEU A 421 18.05 11.69 18.36
C LEU A 421 17.79 10.60 19.40
N ARG A 422 16.68 10.72 20.15
CA ARG A 422 16.26 9.70 21.12
C ARG A 422 15.95 8.37 20.44
N ARG A 423 15.27 8.39 19.30
CA ARG A 423 14.95 7.18 18.54
C ARG A 423 16.22 6.48 18.06
N LYS A 424 17.20 7.21 17.53
CA LYS A 424 18.50 6.66 17.12
C LYS A 424 19.24 6.03 18.30
N TYR A 425 19.35 6.75 19.42
CA TYR A 425 19.96 6.22 20.63
C TYR A 425 19.24 4.95 21.13
N TRP A 426 17.91 4.97 21.20
CA TRP A 426 17.16 3.80 21.66
C TRP A 426 17.26 2.63 20.70
N THR A 427 17.23 2.85 19.39
CA THR A 427 17.50 1.80 18.39
C THR A 427 18.87 1.16 18.63
N TYR A 428 19.90 1.97 18.92
CA TYR A 428 21.24 1.49 19.24
C TYR A 428 21.32 0.73 20.57
N ALA A 429 20.77 1.29 21.65
CA ALA A 429 20.92 0.75 23.00
C ALA A 429 20.04 -0.48 23.28
N LEU A 430 18.92 -0.61 22.57
CA LEU A 430 17.91 -1.63 22.87
C LEU A 430 18.40 -3.06 22.65
N ASP A 431 19.32 -3.28 21.71
CA ASP A 431 19.92 -4.60 21.48
C ASP A 431 20.73 -5.07 22.70
N PHE A 432 21.54 -4.19 23.29
CA PHE A 432 22.29 -4.47 24.51
C PHE A 432 21.36 -4.79 25.69
N ILE A 433 20.29 -4.00 25.84
CA ILE A 433 19.33 -4.15 26.94
C ILE A 433 18.52 -5.45 26.77
N LYS A 434 18.04 -5.74 25.55
CA LYS A 434 17.31 -6.99 25.26
C LYS A 434 18.21 -8.21 25.47
N GLN A 435 19.48 -8.13 25.09
CA GLN A 435 20.44 -9.21 25.30
C GLN A 435 20.66 -9.49 26.80
N ALA A 436 20.82 -8.45 27.62
CA ALA A 436 20.98 -8.60 29.08
C ALA A 436 19.74 -9.18 29.79
N HIS A 437 18.56 -9.01 29.19
CA HIS A 437 17.27 -9.47 29.75
C HIS A 437 16.68 -10.70 29.02
N ARG A 438 17.47 -11.42 28.22
CA ARG A 438 16.99 -12.56 27.42
C ARG A 438 16.23 -13.60 28.24
N ASP A 439 16.71 -13.93 29.44
CA ASP A 439 16.10 -14.96 30.30
C ASP A 439 14.93 -14.43 31.16
N GLY A 440 14.84 -13.12 31.38
CA GLY A 440 13.83 -12.48 32.23
C GLY A 440 12.70 -11.79 31.46
N GLY A 441 12.82 -11.67 30.14
CA GLY A 441 11.81 -11.14 29.22
C GLY A 441 11.41 -9.68 29.42
N SER A 442 12.09 -8.91 30.29
CA SER A 442 11.55 -7.62 30.75
C SER A 442 11.47 -6.55 29.66
N PHE A 443 12.36 -6.60 28.66
CA PHE A 443 12.41 -5.65 27.55
C PHE A 443 12.12 -6.29 26.18
N SER A 444 11.62 -7.54 26.13
CA SER A 444 11.48 -8.31 24.88
C SER A 444 10.58 -7.63 23.85
N ASN A 445 9.45 -7.07 24.30
CA ASN A 445 8.44 -6.41 23.46
C ASN A 445 8.55 -4.88 23.45
N VAL A 446 9.69 -4.33 23.86
CA VAL A 446 9.92 -2.87 23.87
C VAL A 446 10.44 -2.44 22.50
N ASN A 447 9.90 -1.35 21.97
CA ASN A 447 10.34 -0.70 20.73
C ASN A 447 10.92 0.70 21.04
N PRO A 448 11.80 1.25 20.19
CA PRO A 448 12.38 2.59 20.40
C PRO A 448 11.30 3.69 20.51
N PRO A 449 11.19 4.40 21.65
CA PRO A 449 10.17 5.42 21.85
C PRO A 449 10.66 6.81 21.41
N LYS A 450 9.71 7.75 21.29
CA LYS A 450 10.01 9.19 21.19
C LYS A 450 10.48 9.80 22.53
N GLY A 451 10.15 9.13 23.64
CA GLY A 451 10.49 9.57 24.98
C GLY A 451 11.99 9.46 25.29
N ASN A 452 12.44 10.17 26.32
CA ASN A 452 13.80 10.01 26.86
C ASN A 452 13.92 8.77 27.77
N TRP A 453 12.95 7.87 27.77
CA TRP A 453 12.95 6.69 28.62
C TRP A 453 12.25 5.50 27.94
N ILE A 454 12.69 4.30 28.28
CA ILE A 454 12.03 3.02 27.98
C ILE A 454 11.71 2.28 29.28
N GLY A 455 10.63 1.50 29.28
CA GLY A 455 10.20 0.71 30.43
C GLY A 455 10.16 -0.79 30.12
N GLY A 456 10.73 -1.59 31.01
CA GLY A 456 10.67 -3.04 30.99
C GLY A 456 9.69 -3.57 32.05
N PHE A 457 8.85 -4.52 31.65
CA PHE A 457 7.83 -5.13 32.49
C PHE A 457 8.32 -6.48 33.04
N PHE A 458 8.28 -6.66 34.36
CA PHE A 458 8.80 -7.86 35.02
C PHE A 458 7.74 -8.68 35.77
N GLY A 459 6.46 -8.52 35.40
CA GLY A 459 5.35 -9.34 35.90
C GLY A 459 4.49 -8.72 37.00
N ILE A 460 4.80 -7.50 37.48
CA ILE A 460 4.01 -6.81 38.52
C ILE A 460 3.32 -5.58 37.95
N SER A 461 2.00 -5.62 37.87
CA SER A 461 1.22 -4.51 37.31
C SER A 461 1.45 -3.19 38.07
N GLY A 462 1.71 -2.14 37.30
CA GLY A 462 1.97 -0.78 37.77
C GLY A 462 3.42 -0.50 38.19
N PHE A 463 4.33 -1.48 38.17
CA PHE A 463 5.75 -1.29 38.46
C PHE A 463 6.60 -1.63 37.23
N ASN A 464 7.62 -0.82 36.94
CA ASN A 464 8.46 -0.98 35.75
C ASN A 464 9.93 -0.68 36.05
N LEU A 465 10.83 -1.36 35.32
CA LEU A 465 12.24 -1.00 35.26
C LEU A 465 12.43 -0.03 34.12
N CYS A 466 12.80 1.20 34.42
CA CYS A 466 12.94 2.25 33.41
C CYS A 466 14.41 2.57 33.17
N CYS A 467 14.81 2.62 31.90
CA CYS A 467 16.08 3.21 31.48
C CYS A 467 15.79 4.61 30.92
N VAL A 468 16.54 5.62 31.34
CA VAL A 468 16.37 7.03 30.97
C VAL A 468 17.68 7.54 30.39
N ALA A 469 17.61 8.22 29.25
CA ALA A 469 18.74 8.79 28.53
C ALA A 469 18.54 10.29 28.33
N ASN A 470 19.39 11.12 28.93
CA ASN A 470 19.32 12.58 28.87
C ASN A 470 20.55 13.17 28.16
N TYR A 471 20.58 14.50 28.06
CA TYR A 471 21.67 15.27 27.48
C TYR A 471 22.88 15.43 28.42
N ASP A 472 22.74 15.06 29.68
CA ASP A 472 23.74 15.25 30.73
C ASP A 472 23.96 14.01 31.62
N SER A 473 23.15 12.96 31.42
CA SER A 473 23.09 11.80 32.30
C SER A 473 22.40 10.60 31.66
N ALA A 474 22.76 9.40 32.13
CA ALA A 474 22.02 8.16 31.89
C ALA A 474 21.58 7.58 33.24
N ARG A 475 20.31 7.19 33.36
CA ARG A 475 19.73 6.70 34.62
C ARG A 475 18.97 5.38 34.43
N VAL A 476 19.03 4.51 35.43
CA VAL A 476 18.14 3.37 35.59
C VAL A 476 17.29 3.61 36.85
N GLU A 477 15.99 3.37 36.76
CA GLU A 477 15.08 3.54 37.89
C GLU A 477 14.05 2.40 37.98
N LEU A 478 13.78 1.95 39.20
CA LEU A 478 12.61 1.14 39.52
C LEU A 478 11.45 2.09 39.86
N TYR A 479 10.41 2.06 39.04
CA TYR A 479 9.29 3.00 39.08
C TYR A 479 8.04 2.35 39.68
N PHE A 480 7.50 2.96 40.75
CA PHE A 480 6.26 2.54 41.41
C PHE A 480 5.10 3.45 41.00
N GLY A 481 4.20 2.96 40.12
CA GLY A 481 3.26 3.82 39.39
C GLY A 481 1.81 3.33 39.30
N ARG A 482 1.30 2.58 40.28
CA ARG A 482 -0.12 2.19 40.35
C ARG A 482 -1.05 3.40 40.47
N SER A 483 -2.34 3.17 40.22
CA SER A 483 -3.40 4.19 40.27
C SER A 483 -3.54 4.82 41.65
N LYS A 484 -3.43 4.04 42.73
CA LYS A 484 -3.49 4.50 44.12
C LYS A 484 -2.10 4.84 44.66
N LYS A 485 -1.92 6.06 45.17
CA LYS A 485 -0.64 6.59 45.71
C LYS A 485 -0.11 5.75 46.87
N GLU A 486 -1.01 5.31 47.74
CA GLU A 486 -0.75 4.60 48.98
C GLU A 486 -0.17 3.21 48.70
N GLU A 487 -0.59 2.56 47.62
CA GLU A 487 -0.02 1.28 47.18
C GLU A 487 1.44 1.44 46.73
N ASN A 488 1.76 2.53 46.03
CA ASN A 488 3.13 2.83 45.60
C ASN A 488 4.03 3.11 46.81
N LYS A 489 3.53 3.85 47.81
CA LYS A 489 4.28 4.14 49.04
C LYS A 489 4.50 2.88 49.85
N LYS A 490 3.46 2.05 50.02
CA LYS A 490 3.56 0.77 50.71
C LYS A 490 4.59 -0.17 50.08
N ALA A 491 4.61 -0.27 48.75
CA ALA A 491 5.59 -1.08 48.04
C ALA A 491 7.02 -0.54 48.22
N PHE A 492 7.20 0.78 48.11
CA PHE A 492 8.49 1.43 48.35
C PHE A 492 8.97 1.22 49.80
N ASP A 493 8.08 1.40 50.78
CA ASP A 493 8.36 1.23 52.21
C ASP A 493 8.71 -0.22 52.57
N ALA A 494 8.26 -1.20 51.78
CA ALA A 494 8.66 -2.59 51.93
C ALA A 494 10.11 -2.80 51.44
N VAL A 495 10.46 -2.25 50.27
CA VAL A 495 11.80 -2.41 49.68
C VAL A 495 12.87 -1.65 50.46
N ILE A 496 12.57 -0.42 50.92
CA ILE A 496 13.57 0.42 51.62
C ILE A 496 14.04 -0.17 52.96
N ARG A 497 13.28 -1.09 53.55
CA ARG A 497 13.72 -1.84 54.76
C ARG A 497 14.95 -2.70 54.49
N HIS A 498 15.18 -3.06 53.23
CA HIS A 498 16.32 -3.85 52.77
C HIS A 498 17.38 -2.96 52.10
N LYS A 499 17.36 -1.64 52.33
CA LYS A 499 18.27 -0.68 51.70
C LYS A 499 19.73 -1.08 51.84
N ASP A 500 20.19 -1.38 53.06
CA ASP A 500 21.60 -1.68 53.32
C ASP A 500 22.05 -2.96 52.61
N ASP A 501 21.20 -3.98 52.58
CA ASP A 501 21.48 -5.25 51.88
C ASP A 501 21.53 -5.05 50.36
N ILE A 502 20.60 -4.26 49.82
CA ILE A 502 20.52 -3.94 48.38
C ILE A 502 21.75 -3.13 47.94
N GLU A 503 22.10 -2.06 48.67
CA GLU A 503 23.25 -1.20 48.34
C GLU A 503 24.56 -1.96 48.49
N LYS A 504 24.67 -2.84 49.50
CA LYS A 504 25.83 -3.73 49.67
C LYS A 504 25.96 -4.73 48.51
N ALA A 505 24.85 -5.33 48.06
CA ALA A 505 24.86 -6.27 46.95
C ALA A 505 25.20 -5.59 45.61
N LEU A 506 24.77 -4.35 45.41
CA LEU A 506 25.03 -3.57 44.20
C LEU A 506 26.39 -2.84 44.23
N GLY A 507 27.00 -2.70 45.41
CA GLY A 507 28.27 -2.01 45.61
C GLY A 507 28.21 -0.50 45.44
N VAL A 508 27.00 0.10 45.47
CA VAL A 508 26.78 1.54 45.27
C VAL A 508 25.66 2.04 46.17
N GLN A 509 25.67 3.35 46.45
CA GLN A 509 24.53 4.02 47.06
C GLN A 509 23.49 4.38 46.00
N LEU A 510 22.21 4.09 46.27
CA LEU A 510 21.11 4.41 45.37
C LEU A 510 20.40 5.68 45.81
N LEU A 511 19.67 6.29 44.87
CA LEU A 511 18.78 7.41 45.16
C LEU A 511 17.37 6.88 45.46
N TRP A 512 16.96 7.00 46.72
CA TRP A 512 15.67 6.53 47.22
C TRP A 512 14.69 7.69 47.31
N SER A 513 13.72 7.73 46.40
CA SER A 513 12.70 8.79 46.35
C SER A 513 11.32 8.22 46.65
N ARG A 514 10.87 8.40 47.89
CA ARG A 514 9.49 8.02 48.27
C ARG A 514 8.47 8.90 47.57
N GLY A 515 8.76 10.20 47.37
CA GLY A 515 7.91 11.13 46.63
C GLY A 515 6.58 11.44 47.33
N ASP A 516 6.61 11.88 48.58
CA ASP A 516 5.42 12.01 49.44
C ASP A 516 4.36 12.96 48.89
N ASP A 517 4.75 13.95 48.10
CA ASP A 517 3.82 14.91 47.49
C ASP A 517 3.25 14.44 46.15
N ILE A 518 3.80 13.37 45.57
CA ILE A 518 3.43 12.86 44.24
C ILE A 518 2.95 11.40 44.30
N LYS A 519 2.25 10.97 43.24
CA LYS A 519 1.70 9.61 43.16
C LYS A 519 2.78 8.52 43.16
N ALA A 520 3.87 8.75 42.43
CA ALA A 520 4.88 7.74 42.15
C ALA A 520 5.99 7.71 43.22
N SER A 521 6.65 6.57 43.36
CA SER A 521 7.90 6.42 44.10
C SER A 521 8.97 5.89 43.14
N LYS A 522 10.25 6.15 43.43
CA LYS A 522 11.37 5.73 42.56
C LYS A 522 12.58 5.33 43.38
N ILE A 523 13.28 4.30 42.91
CA ILE A 523 14.64 3.97 43.34
C ILE A 523 15.51 4.09 42.10
N SER A 524 16.58 4.86 42.11
CA SER A 524 17.36 5.11 40.90
C SER A 524 18.87 5.14 41.11
N TYR A 525 19.60 4.91 40.03
CA TYR A 525 21.04 5.07 39.94
C TYR A 525 21.39 5.69 38.58
N GLN A 526 22.32 6.63 38.57
CA GLN A 526 22.69 7.35 37.35
C GLN A 526 24.19 7.55 37.22
N ILE A 527 24.65 7.65 35.98
CA ILE A 527 25.94 8.21 35.61
C ILE A 527 25.73 9.59 35.01
N ASN A 528 26.66 10.50 35.30
CA ASN A 528 26.67 11.87 34.78
C ASN A 528 27.75 11.98 33.68
N GLU A 529 27.85 13.16 33.06
CA GLU A 529 28.89 13.48 32.05
C GLU A 529 28.80 12.60 30.80
N VAL A 530 27.59 12.18 30.45
CA VAL A 530 27.28 11.46 29.21
C VAL A 530 26.06 12.10 28.54
N SER A 531 26.05 12.16 27.21
CA SER A 531 24.95 12.80 26.47
C SER A 531 24.44 11.94 25.32
N ILE A 532 23.11 11.92 25.14
CA ILE A 532 22.51 11.36 23.93
C ILE A 532 22.93 12.09 22.65
N GLU A 533 23.40 13.35 22.73
CA GLU A 533 23.90 14.09 21.56
C GLU A 533 25.28 13.63 21.11
N ASN A 534 26.05 13.00 21.99
CA ASN A 534 27.40 12.58 21.69
C ASN A 534 27.43 11.07 21.39
N GLU A 535 27.49 10.71 20.10
CA GLU A 535 27.49 9.30 19.68
C GLU A 535 28.65 8.48 20.28
N THR A 536 29.75 9.11 20.69
CA THR A 536 30.85 8.41 21.37
C THR A 536 30.45 7.87 22.75
N ASP A 537 29.46 8.49 23.40
CA ASP A 537 28.99 8.10 24.72
C ASP A 537 27.98 6.95 24.66
N TRP A 538 27.40 6.70 23.48
CA TRP A 538 26.28 5.77 23.32
C TRP A 538 26.63 4.35 23.76
N LEU A 539 27.83 3.87 23.46
CA LEU A 539 28.27 2.54 23.89
C LEU A 539 28.34 2.43 25.42
N GLN A 540 28.83 3.47 26.09
CA GLN A 540 28.90 3.53 27.56
C GLN A 540 27.49 3.58 28.16
N MET A 541 26.62 4.43 27.63
CA MET A 541 25.25 4.58 28.10
C MET A 541 24.43 3.29 27.88
N ALA A 542 24.55 2.65 26.71
CA ALA A 542 23.85 1.40 26.39
C ALA A 542 24.30 0.25 27.29
N LYS A 543 25.61 0.10 27.52
CA LYS A 543 26.15 -0.88 28.48
C LYS A 543 25.68 -0.59 29.90
N PHE A 544 25.70 0.67 30.32
CA PHE A 544 25.19 1.09 31.62
C PHE A 544 23.72 0.71 31.79
N HIS A 545 22.85 1.05 30.82
CA HIS A 545 21.43 0.69 30.87
C HIS A 545 21.21 -0.82 30.91
N ALA A 546 21.93 -1.59 30.09
CA ALA A 546 21.82 -3.04 30.06
C ALA A 546 22.23 -3.68 31.40
N GLU A 547 23.40 -3.31 31.91
CA GLU A 547 23.96 -3.86 33.15
C GLU A 547 23.13 -3.47 34.37
N TRP A 548 22.81 -2.17 34.53
CA TRP A 548 22.14 -1.69 35.73
C TRP A 548 20.66 -2.04 35.77
N SER A 549 19.97 -2.08 34.62
CA SER A 549 18.59 -2.58 34.60
C SER A 549 18.52 -4.06 34.96
N LYS A 550 19.52 -4.85 34.56
CA LYS A 550 19.62 -6.26 34.93
C LYS A 550 19.95 -6.43 36.42
N LYS A 551 20.91 -5.67 36.95
CA LYS A 551 21.21 -5.63 38.39
C LYS A 551 20.00 -5.25 39.23
N PHE A 552 19.21 -4.25 38.82
CA PHE A 552 17.98 -3.87 39.50
C PHE A 552 16.94 -5.00 39.45
N TYR A 553 16.80 -5.67 38.30
CA TYR A 553 15.95 -6.86 38.17
C TYR A 553 16.39 -7.97 39.13
N ASP A 554 17.67 -8.31 39.18
CA ASP A 554 18.15 -9.46 39.95
C ASP A 554 18.19 -9.20 41.46
N VAL A 555 18.48 -7.96 41.88
CA VAL A 555 18.69 -7.64 43.30
C VAL A 555 17.46 -7.02 43.96
N ILE A 556 16.71 -6.15 43.26
CA ILE A 556 15.64 -5.36 43.88
C ILE A 556 14.26 -6.00 43.66
N VAL A 557 13.97 -6.48 42.44
CA VAL A 557 12.65 -7.06 42.11
C VAL A 557 12.26 -8.26 42.99
N PRO A 558 13.17 -9.13 43.49
CA PRO A 558 12.80 -10.20 44.41
C PRO A 558 12.11 -9.72 45.70
N TYR A 559 12.42 -8.51 46.18
CA TYR A 559 11.77 -7.93 47.37
C TYR A 559 10.34 -7.42 47.10
N LEU A 560 9.88 -7.46 45.84
CA LEU A 560 8.53 -7.07 45.42
C LEU A 560 7.60 -8.24 45.12
N ARG A 561 8.12 -9.46 45.10
CA ARG A 561 7.37 -10.68 44.79
C ARG A 561 6.75 -11.31 46.03
#